data_AF-A0A538BJK9-F1
#
_entry.id   AF-A0A538BJK9-F1
#
_cell.length_a   1.000
_cell.length_b   1.000
_cell.length_c   1.000
_cell.angle_alpha   90.00
_cell.angle_beta   90.00
_cell.angle_gamma   90.00
#
_symmetry.space_group_name_H-M   'P 1'
#
loop_
_entity.id
_entity.type
_entity.pdbx_description
1 polymer ?
#
loop_
_entity_poly.entity_id
_entity_poly.type
_entity_poly.pdbx_seq_one_letter_code
_entity_poly.pdbx_strand_id
1 'polypeptide(L)'
;TLAGARAARDAAIPVAHVEAGLRSGDLEMPEERNRIEVDALARLLLCPDERSRATLAAEGVPGEARVVGDVMADACFRLAPIARERSDALDRLGVEPGEYLLVTVHREANVRPDRLSRIVEGLRRLEEPLVFPAHPRTRAALDAEGLDLPTIEPLGYLDLAALASQARVILTDSGGLQKEAYWYGVPCVTLRPSTEWVDTVEAGANTLVDDDPERIVAGVREARIPPDRPPLYGDGHASERVAEALLSMLPSR
;
A
#
# COMPACT_ATOMS: atom_id res chain seq x y z
N THR A 1 -5.47 -14.82 1.05
CA THR A 1 -4.42 -15.39 0.19
C THR A 1 -3.96 -16.76 0.67
N LEU A 2 -3.34 -16.87 1.85
CA LEU A 2 -2.73 -18.13 2.32
C LEU A 2 -3.69 -19.33 2.36
N ALA A 3 -4.90 -19.16 2.91
CA ALA A 3 -5.88 -20.24 2.97
C ALA A 3 -6.21 -20.81 1.58
N GLY A 4 -6.31 -19.96 0.55
CA GLY A 4 -6.54 -20.38 -0.83
C GLY A 4 -5.35 -21.13 -1.41
N ALA A 5 -4.13 -20.68 -1.14
CA ALA A 5 -2.91 -21.35 -1.60
C ALA A 5 -2.75 -22.75 -0.98
N ARG A 6 -3.02 -22.90 0.32
CA ARG A 6 -3.01 -24.20 1.01
C ARG A 6 -4.09 -25.13 0.46
N ALA A 7 -5.33 -24.66 0.31
CA ALA A 7 -6.42 -25.47 -0.24
C ALA A 7 -6.13 -25.93 -1.67
N ALA A 8 -5.57 -25.06 -2.52
CA ALA A 8 -5.16 -25.42 -3.87
C ALA A 8 -4.03 -26.46 -3.87
N ARG A 9 -3.04 -26.32 -2.98
CA ARG A 9 -1.97 -27.30 -2.82
C ARG A 9 -2.53 -28.68 -2.41
N ASP A 10 -3.43 -28.73 -1.45
CA ASP A 10 -4.07 -29.98 -0.98
C ASP A 10 -4.88 -30.65 -2.10
N ALA A 11 -5.50 -29.85 -2.97
CA ALA A 11 -6.24 -30.32 -4.14
C ALA A 11 -5.35 -30.58 -5.38
N ALA A 12 -4.02 -30.46 -5.26
CA ALA A 12 -3.06 -30.54 -6.37
C ALA A 12 -3.35 -29.57 -7.55
N ILE A 13 -3.97 -28.42 -7.25
CA ILE A 13 -4.25 -27.36 -8.22
C ILE A 13 -3.05 -26.39 -8.27
N PRO A 14 -2.49 -26.10 -9.45
CA PRO A 14 -1.42 -25.11 -9.58
C PRO A 14 -1.84 -23.73 -9.10
N VAL A 15 -1.00 -23.10 -8.28
CA VAL A 15 -1.21 -21.73 -7.78
C VAL A 15 -0.34 -20.76 -8.56
N ALA A 16 -0.94 -19.65 -9.00
CA ALA A 16 -0.23 -18.46 -9.43
C ALA A 16 -0.37 -17.38 -8.35
N HIS A 17 0.75 -16.84 -7.88
CA HIS A 17 0.77 -15.79 -6.87
C HIS A 17 1.10 -14.46 -7.53
N VAL A 18 0.10 -13.57 -7.60
CA VAL A 18 0.28 -12.16 -7.99
C VAL A 18 0.93 -11.40 -6.85
N GLU A 19 1.85 -10.49 -7.19
CA GLU A 19 2.59 -9.68 -6.21
C GLU A 19 3.59 -10.52 -5.36
N ALA A 20 4.19 -11.53 -6.00
CA ALA A 20 5.13 -12.45 -5.37
C ALA A 20 6.51 -11.82 -5.13
N GLY A 21 7.22 -12.29 -4.09
CA GLY A 21 8.63 -11.97 -3.85
C GLY A 21 8.94 -10.69 -3.07
N LEU A 22 7.92 -9.95 -2.62
CA LEU A 22 8.12 -8.78 -1.76
C LEU A 22 8.48 -9.18 -0.33
N ARG A 23 9.37 -8.44 0.31
CA ARG A 23 9.76 -8.69 1.71
C ARG A 23 9.82 -7.38 2.47
N SER A 24 9.16 -7.33 3.62
CA SER A 24 9.39 -6.28 4.62
C SER A 24 10.58 -6.60 5.51
N GLY A 25 10.95 -7.88 5.61
CA GLY A 25 11.93 -8.40 6.57
C GLY A 25 11.41 -8.50 8.01
N ASP A 26 10.15 -8.12 8.25
CA ASP A 26 9.51 -8.13 9.56
C ASP A 26 8.61 -9.37 9.71
N LEU A 27 9.15 -10.43 10.33
CA LEU A 27 8.42 -11.68 10.55
C LEU A 27 7.34 -11.58 11.64
N GLU A 28 7.26 -10.49 12.41
CA GLU A 28 6.15 -10.28 13.34
C GLU A 28 4.86 -9.94 12.58
N MET A 29 4.98 -9.36 11.38
CA MET A 29 3.86 -9.09 10.49
C MET A 29 3.22 -10.38 9.95
N PRO A 30 1.90 -10.60 10.18
CA PRO A 30 1.20 -11.73 9.58
C PRO A 30 1.26 -11.75 8.05
N GLU A 31 1.23 -10.57 7.40
CA GLU A 31 1.30 -10.46 5.95
C GLU A 31 2.63 -10.98 5.38
N GLU A 32 3.75 -10.71 6.06
CA GLU A 32 5.08 -11.17 5.63
C GLU A 32 5.17 -12.70 5.69
N ARG A 33 4.77 -13.31 6.82
CA ARG A 33 4.74 -14.77 6.97
C ARG A 33 3.83 -15.42 5.94
N ASN A 34 2.64 -14.84 5.72
CA ASN A 34 1.70 -15.32 4.73
C ASN A 34 2.29 -15.26 3.31
N ARG A 35 3.01 -14.18 2.96
CA ARG A 35 3.58 -14.01 1.62
C ARG A 35 4.70 -15.02 1.35
N ILE A 36 5.62 -15.19 2.31
CA ILE A 36 6.69 -16.20 2.22
C ILE A 36 6.11 -17.60 2.02
N GLU A 37 5.07 -17.94 2.78
CA GLU A 37 4.46 -19.26 2.66
C GLU A 37 3.72 -19.44 1.33
N VAL A 38 2.97 -18.44 0.87
CA VAL A 38 2.30 -18.51 -0.44
C VAL A 38 3.32 -18.61 -1.58
N ASP A 39 4.45 -17.88 -1.50
CA ASP A 39 5.53 -17.97 -2.48
C ASP A 39 6.08 -19.40 -2.57
N ALA A 40 6.34 -20.05 -1.43
CA ALA A 40 6.79 -21.45 -1.40
C ALA A 40 5.75 -22.45 -1.96
N LEU A 41 4.47 -22.10 -1.92
CA LEU A 41 3.37 -22.92 -2.44
C LEU A 41 3.04 -22.65 -3.92
N ALA A 42 3.48 -21.52 -4.47
CA ALA A 42 3.14 -21.12 -5.84
C ALA A 42 3.95 -21.91 -6.89
N ARG A 43 3.29 -22.26 -8.00
CA ARG A 43 3.97 -22.79 -9.19
C ARG A 43 4.45 -21.65 -10.10
N LEU A 44 3.67 -20.58 -10.17
CA LEU A 44 3.99 -19.37 -10.93
C LEU A 44 3.99 -18.19 -9.97
N LEU A 45 5.09 -17.44 -9.94
CA LEU A 45 5.31 -16.27 -9.10
C LEU A 45 5.34 -15.05 -10.01
N LEU A 46 4.33 -14.19 -9.89
CA LEU A 46 4.13 -13.01 -10.74
C LEU A 46 4.64 -11.79 -9.97
N CYS A 47 5.89 -11.43 -10.24
CA CYS A 47 6.62 -10.40 -9.51
C CYS A 47 6.28 -9.00 -10.04
N PRO A 48 6.14 -8.00 -9.16
CA PRO A 48 5.94 -6.61 -9.56
C PRO A 48 7.19 -5.99 -10.19
N ASP A 49 8.38 -6.47 -9.83
CA ASP A 49 9.66 -5.95 -10.29
C ASP A 49 10.77 -7.01 -10.26
N GLU A 50 11.94 -6.59 -10.74
CA GLU A 50 13.15 -7.41 -10.80
C GLU A 50 13.74 -7.69 -9.40
N ARG A 51 13.55 -6.77 -8.44
CA ARG A 51 13.99 -6.95 -7.04
C ARG A 51 13.28 -8.13 -6.40
N SER A 52 11.96 -8.19 -6.52
CA SER A 52 11.12 -9.25 -6.00
C SER A 52 11.47 -10.60 -6.63
N ARG A 53 11.78 -10.62 -7.94
CA ARG A 53 12.29 -11.82 -8.60
C ARG A 53 13.66 -12.25 -8.03
N ALA A 54 14.58 -11.32 -7.82
CA ALA A 54 15.88 -11.61 -7.22
C ALA A 54 15.76 -12.15 -5.80
N THR A 55 14.83 -11.62 -4.99
CA THR A 55 14.51 -12.12 -3.65
C THR A 55 14.10 -13.59 -3.67
N LEU A 56 13.14 -13.95 -4.54
CA LEU A 56 12.69 -15.34 -4.68
C LEU A 56 13.83 -16.28 -5.11
N ALA A 57 14.70 -15.83 -6.01
CA ALA A 57 15.86 -16.59 -6.44
C ALA A 57 16.87 -16.80 -5.31
N ALA A 58 17.13 -15.77 -4.50
CA ALA A 58 18.04 -15.85 -3.36
C ALA A 58 17.51 -16.78 -2.25
N GLU A 59 16.18 -16.82 -2.06
CA GLU A 59 15.52 -17.71 -1.11
C GLU A 59 15.34 -19.15 -1.62
N GLY A 60 15.66 -19.41 -2.89
CA GLY A 60 15.52 -20.74 -3.50
C GLY A 60 14.07 -21.18 -3.67
N VAL A 61 13.14 -20.23 -3.87
CA VAL A 61 11.72 -20.54 -4.08
C VAL A 61 11.55 -21.35 -5.38
N PRO A 62 10.88 -22.52 -5.35
CA PRO A 62 10.92 -23.48 -6.46
C PRO A 62 10.03 -23.13 -7.66
N GLY A 63 9.08 -22.21 -7.50
CA GLY A 63 8.17 -21.81 -8.57
C GLY A 63 8.87 -21.03 -9.69
N GLU A 64 8.22 -20.95 -10.85
CA GLU A 64 8.69 -20.12 -11.95
C GLU A 64 8.38 -18.64 -11.67
N ALA A 65 9.39 -17.78 -11.59
CA ALA A 65 9.21 -16.36 -11.35
C ALA A 65 9.24 -15.55 -12.65
N ARG A 66 8.23 -14.67 -12.84
CA ARG A 66 8.12 -13.76 -13.99
C ARG A 66 7.83 -12.34 -13.51
N VAL A 67 8.59 -11.37 -14.02
CA VAL A 67 8.30 -9.95 -13.77
C VAL A 67 7.18 -9.52 -14.72
N VAL A 68 6.05 -9.11 -14.15
CA VAL A 68 4.87 -8.69 -14.91
C VAL A 68 4.41 -7.27 -14.58
N GLY A 69 4.98 -6.64 -13.54
CA GLY A 69 4.46 -5.39 -13.01
C GLY A 69 3.34 -5.62 -11.99
N ASP A 70 2.84 -4.54 -11.42
CA ASP A 70 1.81 -4.56 -10.40
C ASP A 70 0.45 -4.23 -11.00
N VAL A 71 -0.53 -5.11 -10.81
CA VAL A 71 -1.90 -4.90 -11.32
C VAL A 71 -2.59 -3.69 -10.70
N MET A 72 -2.12 -3.21 -9.55
CA MET A 72 -2.61 -1.94 -9.01
C MET A 72 -2.12 -0.73 -9.79
N ALA A 73 -1.00 -0.81 -10.52
CA ALA A 73 -0.60 0.27 -11.44
C ALA A 73 -1.64 0.45 -12.55
N ASP A 74 -2.10 -0.66 -13.16
CA ASP A 74 -3.17 -0.67 -14.18
C ASP A 74 -4.44 0.01 -13.65
N ALA A 75 -4.85 -0.36 -12.44
CA ALA A 75 -6.03 0.20 -11.79
C ALA A 75 -5.84 1.69 -11.49
N CYS A 76 -4.70 2.10 -10.92
CA CYS A 76 -4.42 3.49 -10.58
C CYS A 76 -4.40 4.39 -11.82
N PHE A 77 -3.67 4.00 -12.86
CA PHE A 77 -3.56 4.80 -14.09
C PHE A 77 -4.89 4.93 -14.81
N ARG A 78 -5.74 3.90 -14.75
CA ARG A 78 -7.07 3.94 -15.35
C ARG A 78 -8.08 4.73 -14.51
N LEU A 79 -8.09 4.51 -13.20
CA LEU A 79 -9.18 4.96 -12.33
C LEU A 79 -8.92 6.34 -11.71
N ALA A 80 -7.67 6.76 -11.50
CA ALA A 80 -7.40 8.08 -10.92
C ALA A 80 -7.91 9.26 -11.77
N PRO A 81 -7.74 9.29 -13.12
CA PRO A 81 -8.34 10.35 -13.93
C PRO A 81 -9.86 10.37 -13.83
N ILE A 82 -10.50 9.20 -13.83
CA ILE A 82 -11.95 9.05 -13.70
C ILE A 82 -12.41 9.52 -12.32
N ALA A 83 -11.69 9.16 -11.27
CA ALA A 83 -11.97 9.54 -9.90
C ALA A 83 -11.90 11.06 -9.71
N ARG A 84 -10.84 11.71 -10.23
CA ARG A 84 -10.69 13.17 -10.19
C ARG A 84 -11.82 13.91 -10.91
N GLU A 85 -12.34 13.35 -11.99
CA GLU A 85 -13.42 13.96 -12.77
C GLU A 85 -14.81 13.74 -12.15
N ARG A 86 -15.06 12.53 -11.60
CA ARG A 86 -16.42 12.10 -11.24
C ARG A 86 -16.73 12.12 -9.74
N SER A 87 -15.71 12.10 -8.88
CA SER A 87 -15.91 12.13 -7.44
C SER A 87 -16.09 13.56 -6.97
N ASP A 88 -17.16 13.81 -6.22
CA ASP A 88 -17.46 15.03 -5.48
C ASP A 88 -16.88 14.99 -4.04
N ALA A 89 -15.98 14.04 -3.73
CA ALA A 89 -15.48 13.85 -2.36
C ALA A 89 -14.76 15.09 -1.80
N LEU A 90 -13.99 15.81 -2.62
CA LEU A 90 -13.31 17.04 -2.21
C LEU A 90 -14.32 18.12 -1.85
N ASP A 91 -15.32 18.34 -2.70
CA ASP A 91 -16.41 19.31 -2.47
C ASP A 91 -17.20 18.99 -1.21
N ARG A 92 -17.60 17.71 -1.03
CA ARG A 92 -18.34 17.27 0.16
C ARG A 92 -17.55 17.46 1.46
N LEU A 93 -16.23 17.36 1.40
CA LEU A 93 -15.34 17.52 2.54
C LEU A 93 -14.81 18.96 2.69
N GLY A 94 -15.06 19.83 1.70
CA GLY A 94 -14.59 21.21 1.70
C GLY A 94 -13.07 21.34 1.67
N VAL A 95 -12.38 20.48 0.92
CA VAL A 95 -10.91 20.49 0.79
C VAL A 95 -10.48 20.72 -0.65
N GLU A 96 -9.39 21.44 -0.84
CA GLU A 96 -8.84 21.77 -2.16
C GLU A 96 -7.66 20.87 -2.54
N PRO A 97 -7.45 20.57 -3.84
CA PRO A 97 -6.30 19.80 -4.29
C PRO A 97 -4.96 20.38 -3.79
N GLY A 98 -4.14 19.55 -3.17
CA GLY A 98 -2.81 19.93 -2.68
C GLY A 98 -2.81 20.66 -1.32
N GLU A 99 -3.96 20.83 -0.67
CA GLU A 99 -4.07 21.60 0.58
C GLU A 99 -4.42 20.77 1.83
N TYR A 100 -4.61 19.45 1.69
CA TYR A 100 -4.94 18.56 2.81
C TYR A 100 -4.01 17.35 2.89
N LEU A 101 -4.00 16.71 4.05
CA LEU A 101 -3.31 15.45 4.31
C LEU A 101 -4.33 14.31 4.33
N LEU A 102 -4.07 13.26 3.57
CA LEU A 102 -4.89 12.05 3.63
C LEU A 102 -4.26 11.07 4.62
N VAL A 103 -5.02 10.66 5.64
CA VAL A 103 -4.55 9.76 6.69
C VAL A 103 -5.29 8.43 6.61
N THR A 104 -4.56 7.31 6.67
CA THR A 104 -5.15 5.98 6.83
C THR A 104 -4.35 5.16 7.84
N VAL A 105 -5.01 4.70 8.90
CA VAL A 105 -4.43 3.84 9.94
C VAL A 105 -5.40 2.71 10.20
N HIS A 106 -4.97 1.46 10.04
CA HIS A 106 -5.84 0.29 10.18
C HIS A 106 -5.10 -1.01 10.49
N ARG A 107 -3.76 -1.04 10.48
CA ARG A 107 -3.01 -2.23 10.85
C ARG A 107 -3.14 -2.51 12.33
N GLU A 108 -3.24 -3.79 12.66
CA GLU A 108 -3.38 -4.26 14.05
C GLU A 108 -2.30 -3.73 14.98
N ALA A 109 -1.04 -3.67 14.51
CA ALA A 109 0.07 -3.13 15.29
C ALA A 109 -0.08 -1.64 15.64
N ASN A 110 -0.70 -0.83 14.77
CA ASN A 110 -0.82 0.61 14.95
C ASN A 110 -2.10 1.04 15.68
N VAL A 111 -3.13 0.20 15.69
CA VAL A 111 -4.36 0.45 16.46
C VAL A 111 -4.25 -0.04 17.91
N ARG A 112 -3.05 -0.44 18.36
CA ARG A 112 -2.78 -0.70 19.79
C ARG A 112 -2.76 0.62 20.57
N PRO A 113 -3.27 0.65 21.82
CA PRO A 113 -3.38 1.87 22.62
C PRO A 113 -2.15 2.78 22.64
N ASP A 114 -1.00 2.20 22.97
CA ASP A 114 0.30 2.88 23.11
C ASP A 114 0.77 3.52 21.80
N ARG A 115 0.66 2.78 20.69
CA ARG A 115 1.10 3.24 19.37
C ARG A 115 0.11 4.24 18.77
N LEU A 116 -1.18 3.98 18.91
CA LEU A 116 -2.21 4.88 18.41
C LEU A 116 -2.14 6.24 19.09
N SER A 117 -1.89 6.30 20.41
CA SER A 117 -1.76 7.58 21.12
C SER A 117 -0.61 8.43 20.57
N ARG A 118 0.53 7.81 20.27
CA ARG A 118 1.70 8.50 19.71
C ARG A 118 1.47 8.96 18.28
N ILE A 119 0.84 8.12 17.45
CA ILE A 119 0.43 8.51 16.09
C ILE A 119 -0.52 9.71 16.14
N VAL A 120 -1.56 9.66 16.98
CA VAL A 120 -2.52 10.76 17.15
C VAL A 120 -1.85 12.02 17.68
N GLU A 121 -0.89 11.89 18.61
CA GLU A 121 -0.08 13.01 19.09
C GLU A 121 0.67 13.69 17.94
N GLY A 122 1.30 12.92 17.06
CA GLY A 122 1.97 13.45 15.86
C GLY A 122 0.98 14.14 14.91
N LEU A 123 -0.16 13.51 14.63
CA LEU A 123 -1.19 14.05 13.74
C LEU A 123 -1.80 15.36 14.25
N ARG A 124 -2.04 15.49 15.56
CA ARG A 124 -2.58 16.72 16.18
C ARG A 124 -1.63 17.92 16.10
N ARG A 125 -0.34 17.68 15.88
CA ARG A 125 0.67 18.74 15.73
C ARG A 125 0.76 19.27 14.29
N LEU A 126 0.06 18.65 13.35
CA LEU A 126 -0.03 19.11 11.95
C LEU A 126 -1.08 20.22 11.87
N GLU A 127 -0.78 21.27 11.11
CA GLU A 127 -1.65 22.45 10.99
C GLU A 127 -2.60 22.33 9.79
N GLU A 128 -2.25 21.46 8.84
CA GLU A 128 -3.00 21.23 7.62
C GLU A 128 -4.28 20.41 7.85
N PRO A 129 -5.35 20.64 7.07
CA PRO A 129 -6.57 19.84 7.13
C PRO A 129 -6.31 18.34 7.00
N LEU A 130 -6.81 17.56 7.95
CA LEU A 130 -6.74 16.10 7.93
C LEU A 130 -8.01 15.51 7.34
N VAL A 131 -7.86 14.73 6.27
CA VAL A 131 -8.91 13.85 5.75
C VAL A 131 -8.58 12.44 6.25
N PHE A 132 -9.32 11.96 7.25
CA PHE A 132 -9.05 10.67 7.87
C PHE A 132 -10.26 9.72 7.77
N PRO A 133 -10.40 8.99 6.63
CA PRO A 133 -11.37 7.90 6.50
C PRO A 133 -10.96 6.72 7.36
N ALA A 134 -11.39 6.72 8.62
CA ALA A 134 -10.99 5.72 9.60
C ALA A 134 -11.76 4.41 9.41
N HIS A 135 -11.05 3.29 9.47
CA HIS A 135 -11.67 1.97 9.54
C HIS A 135 -12.45 1.82 10.86
N PRO A 136 -13.57 1.06 10.92
CA PRO A 136 -14.34 0.88 12.17
C PRO A 136 -13.49 0.41 13.36
N ARG A 137 -12.48 -0.44 13.10
CA ARG A 137 -11.49 -0.87 14.13
C ARG A 137 -10.71 0.30 14.71
N THR A 138 -10.29 1.23 13.87
CA THR A 138 -9.50 2.41 14.27
C THR A 138 -10.36 3.41 15.03
N ARG A 139 -11.59 3.66 14.57
CA ARG A 139 -12.56 4.47 15.32
C ARG A 139 -12.80 3.92 16.73
N ALA A 140 -13.08 2.62 16.83
CA ALA A 140 -13.30 1.98 18.12
C ALA A 140 -12.07 2.11 19.05
N ALA A 141 -10.85 2.04 18.50
CA ALA A 141 -9.63 2.23 19.26
C ALA A 141 -9.43 3.69 19.70
N LEU A 142 -9.73 4.67 18.84
CA LEU A 142 -9.71 6.09 19.20
C LEU A 142 -10.69 6.39 20.34
N ASP A 143 -11.92 5.89 20.24
CA ASP A 143 -12.97 6.07 21.25
C ASP A 143 -12.58 5.43 22.59
N ALA A 144 -12.05 4.20 22.56
CA ALA A 144 -11.63 3.46 23.76
C ALA A 144 -10.51 4.19 24.52
N GLU A 145 -9.61 4.86 23.81
CA GLU A 145 -8.48 5.59 24.38
C GLU A 145 -8.80 7.08 24.66
N GLY A 146 -10.01 7.54 24.36
CA GLY A 146 -10.39 8.96 24.51
C GLY A 146 -9.58 9.90 23.61
N LEU A 147 -9.12 9.41 22.47
CA LEU A 147 -8.30 10.15 21.52
C LEU A 147 -9.18 10.91 20.52
N ASP A 148 -9.48 12.17 20.86
CA ASP A 148 -10.15 13.11 19.95
C ASP A 148 -9.30 13.46 18.71
N LEU A 149 -9.63 12.87 17.56
CA LEU A 149 -9.07 13.20 16.26
C LEU A 149 -10.21 13.14 15.22
N PRO A 150 -10.42 14.18 14.40
CA PRO A 150 -11.50 14.16 13.41
C PRO A 150 -11.34 13.00 12.43
N THR A 151 -12.40 12.22 12.27
CA THR A 151 -12.48 11.13 11.28
C THR A 151 -13.74 11.24 10.44
N ILE A 152 -13.71 10.62 9.26
CA ILE A 152 -14.87 10.46 8.39
C ILE A 152 -15.15 8.97 8.15
N GLU A 153 -16.35 8.66 7.68
CA GLU A 153 -16.70 7.28 7.30
C GLU A 153 -15.76 6.74 6.19
N PRO A 154 -15.57 5.41 6.11
CA PRO A 154 -14.69 4.82 5.12
C PRO A 154 -15.24 5.12 3.73
N LEU A 155 -14.34 5.45 2.82
CA LEU A 155 -14.70 5.87 1.47
C LEU A 155 -14.72 4.70 0.50
N GLY A 156 -15.56 4.81 -0.52
CA GLY A 156 -15.46 3.95 -1.70
C GLY A 156 -14.16 4.21 -2.45
N TYR A 157 -13.73 3.23 -3.26
CA TYR A 157 -12.43 3.30 -3.94
C TYR A 157 -12.26 4.56 -4.80
N LEU A 158 -13.28 4.97 -5.56
CA LEU A 158 -13.18 6.17 -6.41
C LEU A 158 -13.02 7.45 -5.59
N ASP A 159 -13.72 7.60 -4.48
CA ASP A 159 -13.58 8.77 -3.60
C ASP A 159 -12.19 8.79 -2.94
N LEU A 160 -11.72 7.62 -2.48
CA LEU A 160 -10.38 7.50 -1.93
C LEU A 160 -9.31 7.80 -2.98
N ALA A 161 -9.45 7.33 -4.22
CA ALA A 161 -8.51 7.60 -5.31
C ALA A 161 -8.53 9.09 -5.71
N ALA A 162 -9.70 9.73 -5.70
CA ALA A 162 -9.82 11.17 -5.97
C ALA A 162 -9.08 11.99 -4.90
N LEU A 163 -9.23 11.63 -3.63
CA LEU A 163 -8.54 12.28 -2.52
C LEU A 163 -7.03 11.94 -2.52
N ALA A 164 -6.68 10.66 -2.58
CA ALA A 164 -5.28 10.22 -2.54
C ALA A 164 -4.46 10.83 -3.69
N SER A 165 -5.03 10.89 -4.89
CA SER A 165 -4.31 11.42 -6.05
C SER A 165 -4.19 12.95 -6.07
N GLN A 166 -4.83 13.65 -5.13
CA GLN A 166 -4.84 15.11 -5.04
C GLN A 166 -4.46 15.62 -3.64
N ALA A 167 -4.04 14.75 -2.73
CA ALA A 167 -3.56 15.14 -1.41
C ALA A 167 -2.21 15.85 -1.50
N ARG A 168 -1.90 16.70 -0.52
CA ARG A 168 -0.57 17.27 -0.36
C ARG A 168 0.45 16.21 0.04
N VAL A 169 0.07 15.38 1.02
CA VAL A 169 0.85 14.26 1.56
C VAL A 169 -0.13 13.16 1.97
N ILE A 170 0.26 11.91 1.77
CA ILE A 170 -0.45 10.74 2.30
C ILE A 170 0.31 10.22 3.52
N LEU A 171 -0.38 10.10 4.66
CA LEU A 171 0.11 9.39 5.84
C LEU A 171 -0.60 8.04 5.94
N THR A 172 0.15 6.93 5.93
CA THR A 172 -0.50 5.62 5.85
C THR A 172 0.28 4.49 6.49
N ASP A 173 -0.45 3.48 6.97
CA ASP A 173 0.09 2.14 7.25
C ASP A 173 -0.34 1.08 6.21
N SER A 174 -1.11 1.49 5.19
CA SER A 174 -1.54 0.65 4.08
C SER A 174 -0.38 0.27 3.19
N GLY A 175 -0.27 -1.02 2.86
CA GLY A 175 0.68 -1.47 1.85
C GLY A 175 0.31 -0.96 0.46
N GLY A 176 -0.96 -1.08 0.07
CA GLY A 176 -1.43 -0.64 -1.25
C GLY A 176 -1.24 0.87 -1.46
N LEU A 177 -1.71 1.68 -0.50
CA LEU A 177 -1.72 3.14 -0.64
C LEU A 177 -0.31 3.74 -0.74
N GLN A 178 0.72 3.09 -0.20
CA GLN A 178 2.12 3.51 -0.40
C GLN A 178 2.53 3.49 -1.88
N LYS A 179 2.15 2.44 -2.63
CA LYS A 179 2.38 2.39 -4.09
C LYS A 179 1.52 3.39 -4.83
N GLU A 180 0.25 3.50 -4.45
CA GLU A 180 -0.68 4.42 -5.08
C GLU A 180 -0.19 5.87 -4.97
N ALA A 181 0.28 6.28 -3.79
CA ALA A 181 0.90 7.58 -3.56
C ALA A 181 2.05 7.83 -4.54
N TYR A 182 2.94 6.83 -4.72
CA TYR A 182 4.05 6.92 -5.66
C TYR A 182 3.59 7.17 -7.10
N TRP A 183 2.61 6.38 -7.58
CA TRP A 183 2.07 6.50 -8.92
C TRP A 183 1.30 7.82 -9.14
N TYR A 184 0.54 8.27 -8.15
CA TYR A 184 -0.15 9.56 -8.20
C TYR A 184 0.79 10.76 -8.18
N GLY A 185 2.01 10.57 -7.68
CA GLY A 185 2.97 11.66 -7.53
C GLY A 185 2.65 12.48 -6.30
N VAL A 186 2.21 11.81 -5.23
CA VAL A 186 1.92 12.39 -3.93
C VAL A 186 2.92 11.84 -2.92
N PRO A 187 3.64 12.70 -2.17
CA PRO A 187 4.57 12.25 -1.14
C PRO A 187 3.89 11.35 -0.10
N CYS A 188 4.61 10.34 0.37
CA CYS A 188 4.10 9.38 1.36
C CYS A 188 4.90 9.44 2.66
N VAL A 189 4.21 9.39 3.79
CA VAL A 189 4.78 9.22 5.12
C VAL A 189 4.19 7.93 5.70
N THR A 190 5.02 6.90 5.78
CA THR A 190 4.59 5.58 6.23
C THR A 190 4.71 5.45 7.74
N LEU A 191 3.58 5.19 8.39
CA LEU A 191 3.44 5.03 9.85
C LEU A 191 3.83 3.61 10.30
N ARG A 192 4.95 3.09 9.78
CA ARG A 192 5.46 1.74 10.06
C ARG A 192 6.99 1.78 10.22
N PRO A 193 7.59 0.85 10.97
CA PRO A 193 9.04 0.76 11.10
C PRO A 193 9.70 0.16 9.85
N SER A 194 8.93 -0.57 9.04
CA SER A 194 9.38 -1.27 7.84
C SER A 194 8.32 -1.20 6.73
N THR A 195 8.75 -1.44 5.50
CA THR A 195 7.87 -1.58 4.35
C THR A 195 8.47 -2.55 3.34
N GLU A 196 7.59 -3.24 2.64
CA GLU A 196 7.90 -4.04 1.46
C GLU A 196 8.27 -3.18 0.24
N TRP A 197 7.84 -1.92 0.22
CA TRP A 197 8.00 -0.98 -0.89
C TRP A 197 9.26 -0.15 -0.76
N VAL A 198 10.38 -0.82 -0.50
CA VAL A 198 11.67 -0.18 -0.18
C VAL A 198 12.11 0.79 -1.28
N ASP A 199 11.81 0.50 -2.54
CA ASP A 199 12.15 1.38 -3.67
C ASP A 199 11.49 2.77 -3.57
N THR A 200 10.30 2.87 -2.96
CA THR A 200 9.64 4.18 -2.75
C THR A 200 10.38 5.03 -1.73
N VAL A 201 11.01 4.38 -0.74
CA VAL A 201 11.82 5.04 0.29
C VAL A 201 13.18 5.43 -0.29
N GLU A 202 13.82 4.52 -1.03
CA GLU A 202 15.10 4.78 -1.71
C GLU A 202 14.99 5.90 -2.76
N ALA A 203 13.85 5.99 -3.45
CA ALA A 203 13.57 7.09 -4.37
C ALA A 203 13.31 8.43 -3.65
N GLY A 204 13.12 8.43 -2.32
CA GLY A 204 12.81 9.63 -1.54
C GLY A 204 11.37 10.12 -1.67
N ALA A 205 10.47 9.30 -2.22
CA ALA A 205 9.04 9.59 -2.35
C ALA A 205 8.23 9.15 -1.12
N ASN A 206 8.80 8.27 -0.30
CA ASN A 206 8.20 7.74 0.92
C ASN A 206 9.18 7.85 2.09
N THR A 207 8.71 8.11 3.30
CA THR A 207 9.54 8.13 4.52
C THR A 207 8.90 7.28 5.61
N LEU A 208 9.69 6.38 6.22
CA LEU A 208 9.26 5.58 7.38
C LEU A 208 9.45 6.39 8.66
N VAL A 209 8.36 6.61 9.39
CA VAL A 209 8.35 7.39 10.65
C VAL A 209 7.92 6.59 11.86
N ASP A 210 7.49 5.34 11.65
CA ASP A 210 6.95 4.48 12.69
C ASP A 210 5.77 5.16 13.44
N ASP A 211 5.81 5.22 14.77
CA ASP A 211 4.80 5.89 15.61
C ASP A 211 5.33 7.17 16.29
N ASP A 212 6.52 7.64 15.91
CA ASP A 212 7.20 8.74 16.58
C ASP A 212 6.57 10.11 16.22
N PRO A 213 5.99 10.85 17.19
CA PRO A 213 5.29 12.11 16.93
C PRO A 213 6.17 13.16 16.24
N GLU A 214 7.43 13.29 16.67
CA GLU A 214 8.39 14.24 16.12
C GLU A 214 8.76 13.86 14.67
N ARG A 215 8.95 12.57 14.40
CA ARG A 215 9.24 12.08 13.04
C ARG A 215 8.04 12.18 12.12
N ILE A 216 6.81 12.03 12.61
CA ILE A 216 5.58 12.25 11.83
C ILE A 216 5.54 13.70 11.33
N VAL A 217 5.73 14.66 12.24
CA VAL A 217 5.72 16.09 11.90
C VAL A 217 6.86 16.45 10.94
N ALA A 218 8.08 16.00 11.23
CA ALA A 218 9.22 16.23 10.34
C ALA A 218 9.02 15.57 8.97
N GLY A 219 8.48 14.34 8.94
CA GLY A 219 8.18 13.59 7.73
C GLY A 219 7.22 14.34 6.82
N VAL A 220 6.11 14.88 7.35
CA VAL A 220 5.15 15.68 6.57
C VAL A 220 5.78 16.98 6.06
N ARG A 221 6.57 17.65 6.90
CA ARG A 221 7.24 18.92 6.53
C ARG A 221 8.25 18.73 5.40
N GLU A 222 8.99 17.63 5.40
CA GLU A 222 10.07 17.34 4.46
C GLU A 222 9.59 16.51 3.24
N ALA A 223 8.35 16.03 3.29
CA ALA A 223 7.74 15.20 2.27
C ALA A 223 7.76 15.90 0.91
N ARG A 224 8.29 15.20 -0.08
CA ARG A 224 8.40 15.69 -1.46
C ARG A 224 8.43 14.50 -2.41
N ILE A 225 8.06 14.76 -3.65
CA ILE A 225 8.28 13.80 -4.74
C ILE A 225 9.58 14.18 -5.46
N PRO A 226 10.48 13.22 -5.70
CA PRO A 226 11.70 13.47 -6.47
C PRO A 226 11.35 13.90 -7.91
N PRO A 227 12.05 14.89 -8.50
CA PRO A 227 11.79 15.34 -9.87
C PRO A 227 11.88 14.23 -10.92
N ASP A 228 12.86 13.33 -10.78
CA ASP A 228 13.14 12.28 -11.75
C ASP A 228 12.24 11.05 -11.60
N ARG A 229 11.42 10.97 -10.53
CA ARG A 229 10.54 9.85 -10.11
C ARG A 229 10.61 8.62 -11.04
N PRO A 230 11.52 7.66 -10.79
CA PRO A 230 11.70 6.51 -11.68
C PRO A 230 10.42 5.67 -11.80
N PRO A 231 10.20 4.98 -12.93
CA PRO A 231 9.07 4.08 -13.03
C PRO A 231 9.27 2.89 -12.08
N LEU A 232 8.37 2.72 -11.10
CA LEU A 232 8.38 1.60 -10.17
C LEU A 232 7.16 0.72 -10.37
N TYR A 233 7.39 -0.60 -10.28
CA TYR A 233 6.36 -1.63 -10.20
C TYR A 233 5.43 -1.72 -11.43
N GLY A 234 5.93 -1.35 -12.62
CA GLY A 234 5.22 -1.55 -13.88
C GLY A 234 4.77 -0.27 -14.58
N ASP A 235 4.10 -0.47 -15.72
CA ASP A 235 3.75 0.52 -16.74
C ASP A 235 2.24 0.64 -16.99
N GLY A 236 1.41 -0.05 -16.20
CA GLY A 236 -0.05 -0.09 -16.36
C GLY A 236 -0.59 -1.19 -17.27
N HIS A 237 0.26 -2.13 -17.68
CA HIS A 237 -0.11 -3.30 -18.49
C HIS A 237 0.17 -4.64 -17.79
N ALA A 238 0.18 -4.66 -16.46
CA ALA A 238 0.46 -5.88 -15.71
C ALA A 238 -0.62 -6.94 -15.88
N SER A 239 -1.89 -6.55 -15.96
CA SER A 239 -3.03 -7.46 -16.13
C SER A 239 -2.95 -8.27 -17.43
N GLU A 240 -2.50 -7.66 -18.53
CA GLU A 240 -2.26 -8.33 -19.82
C GLU A 240 -1.15 -9.38 -19.69
N ARG A 241 -0.01 -9.00 -19.11
CA ARG A 241 1.12 -9.90 -18.87
C ARG A 241 0.79 -11.03 -17.90
N VAL A 242 -0.02 -10.76 -16.87
CA VAL A 242 -0.56 -11.77 -15.95
C VAL A 242 -1.44 -12.77 -16.70
N ALA A 243 -2.37 -12.30 -17.54
CA ALA A 243 -3.25 -13.17 -18.32
C ALA A 243 -2.45 -14.08 -19.27
N GLU A 244 -1.46 -13.53 -19.99
CA GLU A 244 -0.56 -14.31 -20.84
C GLU A 244 0.22 -15.36 -20.05
N ALA A 245 0.74 -14.99 -18.87
CA ALA A 245 1.48 -15.92 -18.02
C ALA A 245 0.59 -17.06 -17.51
N LEU A 246 -0.65 -16.76 -17.11
CA LEU A 246 -1.63 -17.78 -16.70
C LEU A 246 -2.01 -18.72 -17.85
N LEU A 247 -2.21 -18.19 -19.07
CA LEU A 247 -2.49 -19.02 -20.25
C LEU A 247 -1.34 -20.00 -20.55
N SER A 248 -0.09 -19.60 -20.29
CA SER A 248 1.06 -20.51 -20.44
C SER A 248 1.13 -21.63 -19.40
N MET A 249 0.37 -21.55 -18.30
CA MET A 249 0.26 -22.64 -17.32
C MET A 249 -0.72 -23.73 -17.75
N LEU A 250 -1.64 -23.42 -18.67
CA LEU A 250 -2.62 -24.39 -19.14
C LEU A 250 -1.91 -25.43 -20.02
N PRO A 251 -2.20 -26.73 -19.83
CA PRO A 251 -1.66 -27.74 -20.72
C PRO A 251 -2.06 -27.43 -22.17
N SER A 252 -1.12 -27.58 -23.11
CA SER A 252 -1.40 -27.51 -24.54
C SER A 252 -2.59 -28.42 -24.86
N ARG A 253 -3.65 -27.84 -25.43
CA ARG A 253 -4.83 -28.59 -25.88
C ARG A 253 -4.50 -29.53 -27.03
#